data_AF-A0A1Z4LK61-F1
#
_entry.id   AF-A0A1Z4LK61-F1
#
_cell.length_a   1.000
_cell.length_b   1.000
_cell.length_c   1.000
_cell.angle_alpha   90.00
_cell.angle_beta   90.00
_cell.angle_gamma   90.00
#
_symmetry.space_group_name_H-M   'P 1'
#
loop_
_entity.id
_entity.type
_entity.pdbx_description
1 polymer ?
#
loop_
_entity_poly.entity_id
_entity_poly.type
_entity_poly.pdbx_seq_one_letter_code
_entity_poly.pdbx_strand_id
1 'polypeptide(L)'
;MINIIDNSSSNSNLRYPDLATAIKDVCQQWCQKNGYSEPFYRNGELWAFPPNGVIPVKIKDVMDFQDSKLIWIGRVSLFILPDGSVAKGK
;
A
#
# COMPACT_ATOMS: atom_id res chain seq x y z
N MET A 1 10.10 0.35 20.98
CA MET A 1 8.63 0.45 20.80
C MET A 1 8.34 1.82 20.24
N ILE A 2 7.74 1.90 19.05
CA ILE A 2 7.21 3.17 18.56
C ILE A 2 5.74 2.90 18.26
N ASN A 3 4.88 3.48 19.11
CA ASN A 3 3.44 3.53 18.92
C ASN A 3 3.15 4.54 17.81
N ILE A 4 2.36 4.13 16.82
CA ILE A 4 1.60 5.07 16.02
C ILE A 4 0.16 4.56 16.03
N ILE A 5 -0.67 5.19 16.86
CA ILE A 5 -2.10 5.24 16.65
C ILE A 5 -2.37 6.71 16.37
N ASP A 6 -2.94 7.03 15.21
CA ASP A 6 -4.19 7.77 15.23
C ASP A 6 -5.00 7.62 13.95
N ASN A 7 -6.24 7.22 14.19
CA ASN A 7 -7.32 7.04 13.24
C ASN A 7 -7.95 8.42 13.01
N SER A 8 -7.66 9.06 11.88
CA SER A 8 -8.23 10.37 11.51
C SER A 8 -8.78 10.33 10.08
N SER A 9 -10.10 10.17 9.94
CA SER A 9 -10.83 10.59 8.75
C SER A 9 -10.73 12.10 8.60
N SER A 10 -9.71 12.59 7.90
CA SER A 10 -9.65 13.97 7.40
C SER A 10 -8.69 14.04 6.21
N ASN A 11 -9.16 14.59 5.09
CA ASN A 11 -8.40 14.92 3.87
C ASN A 11 -7.12 15.75 4.19
N SER A 12 -6.06 15.08 4.62
CA SER A 12 -4.73 15.64 4.81
C SER A 12 -3.82 14.98 3.78
N ASN A 13 -3.16 15.79 2.96
CA ASN A 13 -2.24 15.32 1.93
C ASN A 13 -1.22 14.35 2.53
N LEU A 14 -1.39 13.04 2.31
CA LEU A 14 -0.47 12.03 2.83
C LEU A 14 0.91 12.26 2.23
N ARG A 15 1.80 12.81 3.05
CA ARG A 15 3.18 13.13 2.70
C ARG A 15 4.09 12.06 3.25
N TYR A 16 4.90 11.49 2.37
CA TYR A 16 5.90 10.50 2.71
C TYR A 16 7.29 11.08 2.51
N PRO A 17 8.27 10.65 3.32
CA PRO A 17 9.66 11.07 3.16
C PRO A 17 10.29 10.53 1.87
N ASP A 18 9.88 9.34 1.44
CA ASP A 18 10.41 8.64 0.27
C ASP A 18 9.37 7.67 -0.33
N LEU A 19 9.66 7.16 -1.53
CA LEU A 19 8.78 6.26 -2.27
C LEU A 19 8.63 4.89 -1.61
N ALA A 20 9.69 4.35 -1.00
CA ALA A 20 9.64 3.02 -0.39
C ALA A 20 8.71 3.01 0.84
N THR A 21 8.80 4.06 1.68
CA THR A 21 7.89 4.25 2.81
C THR A 21 6.45 4.37 2.35
N ALA A 22 6.20 5.11 1.27
CA ALA A 22 4.85 5.28 0.72
C ALA A 22 4.28 3.96 0.15
N ILE A 23 5.06 3.23 -0.65
CA ILE A 23 4.67 1.93 -1.20
C ILE A 23 4.31 0.95 -0.07
N LYS A 24 5.15 0.88 0.97
CA LYS A 24 4.91 -0.01 2.11
C LYS A 24 3.59 0.33 2.81
N ASP A 25 3.35 1.61 3.08
CA ASP A 25 2.13 2.04 3.77
C ASP A 25 0.86 1.82 2.92
N VAL A 26 0.91 2.13 1.62
CA VAL A 26 -0.20 1.88 0.68
C VAL A 26 -0.53 0.39 0.62
N CYS A 27 0.50 -0.45 0.48
CA CYS A 27 0.36 -1.91 0.48
C CYS A 27 -0.21 -2.43 1.81
N GLN A 28 0.31 -1.97 2.94
CA GLN A 28 -0.11 -2.41 4.27
C GLN A 28 -1.57 -2.04 4.54
N GLN A 29 -1.98 -0.82 4.19
CA GLN A 29 -3.38 -0.39 4.33
C GLN A 29 -4.32 -1.20 3.44
N TRP A 30 -3.91 -1.51 2.21
CA TRP A 30 -4.69 -2.37 1.33
C TRP A 30 -4.83 -3.78 1.93
N CYS A 31 -3.75 -4.36 2.46
CA CYS A 31 -3.81 -5.66 3.12
C CYS A 31 -4.77 -5.66 4.31
N GLN A 32 -4.64 -4.68 5.22
CA GLN A 32 -5.50 -4.55 6.40
C GLN A 32 -6.98 -4.37 6.03
N LYS A 33 -7.27 -3.53 5.03
CA LYS A 33 -8.62 -3.28 4.53
C LYS A 33 -9.28 -4.56 3.98
N ASN A 34 -8.50 -5.42 3.31
CA ASN A 34 -8.99 -6.62 2.65
C ASN A 34 -8.82 -7.91 3.50
N GLY A 35 -8.36 -7.80 4.74
CA GLY A 35 -8.17 -8.94 5.65
C GLY A 35 -6.98 -9.85 5.31
N TYR A 36 -6.02 -9.34 4.54
CA TYR A 36 -4.76 -10.04 4.26
C TYR A 36 -3.79 -9.90 5.44
N SER A 37 -2.78 -10.78 5.48
CA SER A 37 -1.65 -10.62 6.39
C SER A 37 -0.84 -9.35 6.10
N GLU A 38 0.10 -9.02 7.00
CA GLU A 38 1.14 -8.05 6.70
C GLU A 38 1.91 -8.45 5.41
N PRO A 39 2.18 -7.48 4.53
CA PRO A 39 2.83 -7.75 3.25
C PRO A 39 4.32 -8.02 3.41
N PHE A 40 4.88 -8.80 2.50
CA PHE A 40 6.31 -9.12 2.47
C PHE A 40 6.84 -9.16 1.05
N TYR A 41 8.15 -8.90 0.90
CA TYR A 41 8.83 -9.00 -0.39
C TYR A 41 9.29 -10.42 -0.67
N ARG A 42 9.00 -10.91 -1.88
CA ARG A 42 9.54 -12.17 -2.40
C ARG A 42 9.80 -12.03 -3.89
N ASN A 43 11.03 -12.32 -4.31
CA ASN A 43 11.49 -12.20 -5.70
C ASN A 43 11.25 -10.80 -6.32
N GLY A 44 11.43 -9.74 -5.52
CA GLY A 44 11.22 -8.36 -5.97
C GLY A 44 9.76 -7.93 -6.11
N GLU A 45 8.81 -8.78 -5.72
CA GLU A 45 7.38 -8.48 -5.75
C GLU A 45 6.80 -8.45 -4.33
N LEU A 46 5.68 -7.75 -4.16
CA LEU A 46 4.93 -7.73 -2.90
C LEU A 46 3.91 -8.87 -2.86
N TRP A 47 3.92 -9.60 -1.75
CA TRP A 47 3.08 -10.75 -1.48
C TRP A 47 2.38 -10.61 -0.13
N ALA A 48 1.23 -11.26 0.02
CA ALA A 48 0.55 -11.40 1.30
C ALA A 48 -0.25 -12.71 1.34
N PHE A 49 -0.57 -13.19 2.53
CA PHE A 49 -1.50 -14.30 2.70
C PHE A 49 -2.94 -13.77 2.65
N PRO A 50 -3.83 -14.38 1.84
CA PRO A 50 -5.23 -14.01 1.82
C PRO A 50 -5.92 -14.40 3.14
N PRO A 51 -7.08 -13.80 3.45
CA PRO A 51 -7.84 -14.15 4.65
C PRO A 51 -8.11 -15.66 4.71
N ASN A 52 -7.74 -16.29 5.83
CA ASN A 52 -7.84 -17.75 6.05
C ASN A 52 -7.03 -18.63 5.08
N GLY A 53 -6.14 -18.06 4.27
CA GLY A 53 -5.31 -18.80 3.33
C GLY A 53 -3.91 -19.08 3.86
N VAL A 54 -3.34 -20.22 3.45
CA VAL A 54 -1.97 -20.63 3.79
C VAL A 54 -1.00 -20.56 2.61
N ILE A 55 -1.49 -20.14 1.45
CA ILE A 55 -0.68 -19.94 0.24
C ILE A 55 -0.65 -18.43 -0.03
N PRO A 56 0.55 -17.80 -0.06
CA PRO A 56 0.64 -16.39 -0.35
C PRO A 56 0.39 -16.12 -1.83
N VAL A 57 -0.20 -14.96 -2.11
CA VAL A 57 -0.47 -14.48 -3.47
C VAL A 57 0.30 -13.19 -3.72
N LYS A 58 0.61 -12.91 -4.99
CA LYS A 58 1.16 -11.61 -5.38
C LYS A 58 0.05 -10.58 -5.27
N ILE A 59 0.33 -9.44 -4.65
CA ILE A 59 -0.66 -8.37 -4.50
C ILE A 59 -1.12 -7.86 -5.86
N LYS A 60 -0.20 -7.77 -6.83
CA LYS A 60 -0.51 -7.33 -8.20
C LYS A 60 -1.56 -8.18 -8.91
N ASP A 61 -1.70 -9.47 -8.53
CA ASP A 61 -2.60 -10.42 -9.19
C ASP A 61 -4.03 -10.36 -8.60
N VAL A 62 -4.22 -9.67 -7.47
CA VAL A 62 -5.48 -9.65 -6.71
C VAL A 62 -5.99 -8.24 -6.38
N MET A 63 -5.17 -7.21 -6.58
CA MET A 63 -5.58 -5.80 -6.44
C MET A 63 -6.30 -5.30 -7.70
N ASP A 64 -7.08 -4.24 -7.56
CA ASP A 64 -7.67 -3.52 -8.69
C ASP A 64 -6.96 -2.19 -8.95
N PHE A 65 -7.01 -1.68 -10.18
CA PHE A 65 -6.49 -0.34 -10.51
C PHE A 65 -7.17 0.78 -9.71
N GLN A 66 -8.39 0.52 -9.20
CA GLN A 66 -9.13 1.47 -8.36
C GLN A 66 -8.54 1.60 -6.95
N ASP A 67 -7.68 0.66 -6.54
CA ASP A 67 -7.00 0.70 -5.24
C ASP A 67 -5.82 1.67 -5.21
N SER A 68 -5.56 2.38 -6.32
CA SER A 68 -4.51 3.40 -6.35
C SER A 68 -4.77 4.52 -5.34
N LYS A 69 -3.72 4.95 -4.65
CA LYS A 69 -3.78 6.03 -3.67
C LYS A 69 -2.93 7.22 -4.12
N LEU A 70 -3.50 8.42 -4.11
CA LEU A 70 -2.74 9.65 -4.31
C LEU A 70 -1.87 9.92 -3.09
N ILE A 71 -0.56 10.03 -3.30
CA ILE A 71 0.43 10.32 -2.27
C ILE A 71 1.27 11.53 -2.68
N TRP A 72 1.95 12.13 -1.70
CA TRP A 72 2.90 13.20 -1.91
C TRP A 72 4.29 12.80 -1.42
N ILE A 73 5.30 12.98 -2.28
CA ILE A 73 6.71 12.83 -1.93
C ILE A 73 7.38 14.17 -2.20
N GLY A 74 7.68 14.91 -1.14
CA GLY A 74 8.12 16.30 -1.25
C GLY A 74 7.09 17.18 -1.97
N ARG A 75 7.41 17.61 -3.19
CA ARG A 75 6.57 18.48 -4.05
C ARG A 75 5.88 17.73 -5.20
N VAL A 76 6.12 16.43 -5.32
CA VAL A 76 5.55 15.60 -6.40
C VAL A 76 4.39 14.80 -5.84
N SER A 77 3.29 14.74 -6.58
CA SER A 77 2.18 13.83 -6.30
C SER A 77 2.20 12.65 -7.28
N LEU A 78 1.92 11.46 -6.76
CA LEU A 78 1.88 10.21 -7.53
C LEU A 78 0.68 9.38 -7.10
N PHE A 79 0.08 8.65 -8.04
CA PHE A 79 -0.85 7.58 -7.72
C PHE A 79 -0.04 6.28 -7.59
N ILE A 80 -0.09 5.65 -6.43
CA ILE A 80 0.61 4.38 -6.15
C ILE A 80 -0.40 3.28 -5.94
N LEU A 81 -0.16 2.14 -6.57
CA LEU A 81 -0.93 0.91 -6.40
C LEU A 81 -0.38 0.08 -5.22
N PRO A 82 -1.19 -0.81 -4.63
CA PRO A 82 -0.76 -1.71 -3.56
C PRO A 82 0.46 -2.57 -3.86
N ASP A 83 0.72 -2.90 -5.12
CA ASP A 83 1.92 -3.65 -5.55
C ASP A 83 3.19 -2.79 -5.66
N GLY A 84 3.07 -1.47 -5.43
CA GLY A 84 4.14 -0.49 -5.57
C GLY A 84 4.28 0.14 -6.95
N SER A 85 3.45 -0.25 -7.92
CA SER A 85 3.44 0.35 -9.25
C SER A 85 2.89 1.78 -9.24
N VAL A 86 3.42 2.63 -10.12
CA VAL A 86 2.92 4.00 -10.32
C VAL A 86 1.80 3.99 -11.35
N ALA A 87 0.62 4.49 -10.99
CA ALA A 87 -0.49 4.68 -11.90
C ALA A 87 -0.49 6.11 -12.49
N LYS A 88 -1.00 6.23 -13.72
CA LYS A 88 -1.22 7.55 -14.31
C LYS A 88 -2.44 8.18 -13.66
N GLY A 89 -2.32 9.44 -13.23
CA GLY A 89 -3.47 10.20 -12.75
C GLY A 89 -4.55 10.28 -13.83
N LYS A 90 -5.80 10.11 -13.42
CA LYS A 90 -6.96 10.35 -14.28
C LYS A 90 -7.04 11.82 -14.69
#